data_AF-A0A4Q4SGI5-F1
#
_entry.id   AF-A0A4Q4SGI5-F1
#
_cell.length_a   1.000
_cell.length_b   1.000
_cell.length_c   1.000
_cell.angle_alpha   90.00
_cell.angle_beta   90.00
_cell.angle_gamma   90.00
#
_symmetry.space_group_name_H-M   'P 1'
#
loop_
_entity.id
_entity.type
_entity.pdbx_description
1 polymer ?
#
loop_
_entity_poly.entity_id
_entity_poly.type
_entity_poly.pdbx_seq_one_letter_code
_entity_poly.pdbx_strand_id
1 'polypeptide(L)'
;MAKRKRSANAQAQVVKKQSTAGIPSPPQEANPLEPASVHSIISSEEIEVAIETLQTLSAHPLLIKSKACKDLRTAVYDFRQACTTGLNSADGSNLTARISGALTDAKYTEALILLAEMKIRKETPTLGALCRWVRTLDVVSGLSIHVQVPSHEVVGKNAQNDELVGVLDSILRVTGPTDSTAHGTDIASGISLQDTWDLRGTNKPTRPIRRSVEDKSIFKTCSPDLKNRFRIIETTPGLQRKPPNLHPAILYASQDDAVLLGKGPKTECFKHPIVPNLRLIKDVLSPEECSAIIAAGETIEFIPDAPMRPQGEDTSVLAHNFYWIVDQAFHDKLWDRVKGFVPESVAGKKVRGINRRFRVYRYVPGAEYRMHIDGAWPPSGIDPVTDAYQYDASPANARQSSLFTFLIYLNDEFKGGETTFFIPSVKEGVINAYPVKPIMGSVAVFPHGEAQGAILHEGTGVVEGAKYVIRTDVEYDVDSTA
;
A
#
# COMPACT_ATOMS: atom_id res chain seq x y z
N MET A 1 26.36 67.24 27.43
CA MET A 1 25.50 66.88 26.29
C MET A 1 25.15 65.40 26.37
N ALA A 2 23.84 65.11 26.26
CA ALA A 2 23.17 63.93 25.71
C ALA A 2 23.64 62.48 26.01
N LYS A 3 22.70 61.74 26.65
CA LYS A 3 22.18 60.37 26.35
C LYS A 3 23.19 59.20 26.47
N ARG A 4 22.88 58.00 26.99
CA ARG A 4 21.62 57.26 27.10
C ARG A 4 21.85 56.08 28.07
N LYS A 5 20.89 55.82 28.96
CA LYS A 5 20.83 54.63 29.84
C LYS A 5 20.70 53.33 29.03
N ARG A 6 21.46 52.29 29.42
CA ARG A 6 21.10 50.88 29.23
C ARG A 6 21.33 50.18 30.56
N SER A 7 20.24 49.91 31.28
CA SER A 7 20.23 49.02 32.44
C SER A 7 19.56 47.71 32.03
N ALA A 8 20.12 46.63 32.56
CA ALA A 8 19.80 45.24 32.31
C ALA A 8 18.36 44.85 32.67
N ASN A 9 17.84 43.88 31.93
CA ASN A 9 16.90 42.88 32.46
C ASN A 9 17.04 41.60 31.62
N ALA A 10 17.77 40.63 32.17
CA ALA A 10 17.80 39.27 31.68
C ALA A 10 16.88 38.43 32.57
N GLN A 11 15.64 38.24 32.13
CA GLN A 11 14.77 37.16 32.58
C GLN A 11 14.44 36.33 31.35
N ALA A 12 15.16 35.21 31.19
CA ALA A 12 14.85 34.21 30.17
C ALA A 12 13.60 33.44 30.62
N GLN A 13 12.44 33.78 30.06
CA GLN A 13 11.26 32.94 30.14
C GLN A 13 11.42 31.75 29.20
N VAL A 14 11.62 30.57 29.80
CA VAL A 14 11.51 29.27 29.12
C VAL A 14 10.02 29.02 28.86
N VAL A 15 9.56 29.28 27.65
CA VAL A 15 8.23 28.85 27.20
C VAL A 15 8.33 27.41 26.73
N LYS A 16 7.91 26.47 27.59
CA LYS A 16 7.62 25.08 27.20
C LYS A 16 6.50 25.09 26.15
N LYS A 17 6.80 24.78 24.89
CA LYS A 17 5.76 24.44 23.91
C LYS A 17 5.18 23.07 24.28
N GLN A 18 3.91 23.06 24.66
CA GLN A 18 3.10 21.86 24.82
C GLN A 18 3.02 21.10 23.48
N SER A 19 3.24 19.79 23.52
CA SER A 19 3.02 18.87 22.41
C SER A 19 1.52 18.62 22.25
N THR A 20 0.90 19.31 21.31
CA THR A 20 -0.43 18.93 20.81
C THR A 20 -0.26 17.83 19.75
N ALA A 21 -0.63 16.60 20.09
CA ALA A 21 -1.00 15.61 19.09
C ALA A 21 -2.24 16.14 18.35
N GLY A 22 -2.07 16.50 17.08
CA GLY A 22 -3.12 17.19 16.31
C GLY A 22 -3.10 16.79 14.85
N ILE A 23 -4.21 16.15 14.44
CA ILE A 23 -5.02 16.36 13.22
C ILE A 23 -4.23 16.58 11.90
N PRO A 24 -4.53 15.82 10.82
CA PRO A 24 -3.95 16.07 9.51
C PRO A 24 -4.19 17.54 9.11
N SER A 25 -3.14 18.22 8.67
CA SER A 25 -3.24 19.58 8.15
C SER A 25 -4.34 19.66 7.08
N PRO A 26 -5.26 20.66 7.14
CA PRO A 26 -6.19 20.90 6.04
C PRO A 26 -5.39 21.23 4.76
N PRO A 27 -5.92 20.95 3.56
CA PRO A 27 -5.31 21.45 2.34
C PRO A 27 -5.22 22.98 2.45
N GLN A 28 -4.06 23.56 2.15
CA GLN A 28 -3.98 25.00 1.91
C GLN A 28 -5.03 25.32 0.84
N GLU A 29 -6.00 26.19 1.17
CA GLU A 29 -6.89 26.78 0.18
C GLU A 29 -6.00 27.45 -0.87
N ALA A 30 -6.03 26.91 -2.09
CA ALA A 30 -5.25 27.45 -3.20
C ALA A 30 -5.71 28.89 -3.46
N ASN A 31 -4.78 29.83 -3.38
CA ASN A 31 -5.03 31.21 -3.76
C ASN A 31 -5.40 31.22 -5.26
N PRO A 32 -6.52 31.84 -5.70
CA PRO A 32 -7.01 31.74 -7.10
C PRO A 32 -6.08 32.31 -8.18
N LEU A 33 -4.92 32.83 -7.80
CA LEU A 33 -3.95 33.53 -8.65
C LEU A 33 -2.61 32.78 -8.79
N GLU A 34 -2.44 31.62 -8.16
CA GLU A 34 -1.24 30.81 -8.36
C GLU A 34 -1.37 29.89 -9.58
N PRO A 35 -0.37 29.83 -10.47
CA PRO A 35 -0.44 29.00 -11.66
C PRO A 35 -0.52 27.52 -11.26
N ALA A 36 -1.62 26.85 -11.60
CA ALA A 36 -1.91 25.47 -11.18
C ALA A 36 -1.01 24.40 -11.84
N SER A 37 -0.22 24.80 -12.85
CA SER A 37 0.68 23.92 -13.59
C SER A 37 1.94 24.68 -14.03
N VAL A 38 3.10 24.04 -13.91
CA VAL A 38 4.38 24.61 -14.38
C VAL A 38 4.32 25.00 -15.87
N HIS A 39 3.54 24.25 -16.66
CA HIS A 39 3.38 24.47 -18.10
C HIS A 39 2.61 25.75 -18.47
N SER A 40 2.01 26.42 -17.49
CA SER A 40 1.41 27.75 -17.70
C SER A 40 2.45 28.88 -17.66
N ILE A 41 3.67 28.59 -17.22
CA ILE A 41 4.75 29.56 -17.05
C ILE A 41 5.95 29.21 -17.95
N ILE A 42 6.24 27.91 -18.16
CA ILE A 42 7.42 27.41 -18.87
C ILE A 42 7.02 26.28 -19.82
N SER A 43 7.54 26.26 -21.04
CA SER A 43 7.24 25.17 -21.99
C SER A 43 7.93 23.85 -21.60
N SER A 44 7.43 22.71 -22.07
CA SER A 44 8.07 21.41 -21.82
C SER A 44 9.46 21.34 -22.45
N GLU A 45 9.63 21.91 -23.64
CA GLU A 45 10.92 21.95 -24.36
C GLU A 45 11.96 22.79 -23.60
N GLU A 46 11.55 23.90 -22.98
CA GLU A 46 12.46 24.73 -22.16
C GLU A 46 12.96 23.96 -20.93
N ILE A 47 12.09 23.17 -20.30
CA ILE A 47 12.46 22.30 -19.17
C ILE A 47 13.44 21.22 -19.62
N GLU A 48 13.19 20.55 -20.75
CA GLU A 48 14.08 19.52 -21.29
C GLU A 48 15.48 20.09 -21.60
N VAL A 49 15.55 21.23 -22.30
CA VAL A 49 16.82 21.91 -22.61
C VAL A 49 17.56 22.30 -21.33
N ALA A 50 16.85 22.77 -20.30
CA ALA A 50 17.46 23.11 -19.01
C ALA A 50 18.03 21.86 -18.31
N ILE A 51 17.30 20.74 -18.31
CA ILE A 51 17.76 19.47 -17.75
C ILE A 51 19.03 19.00 -18.47
N GLU A 52 19.02 18.94 -19.80
CA GLU A 52 20.17 18.52 -20.61
C GLU A 52 21.39 19.40 -20.37
N THR A 53 21.18 20.72 -20.29
CA THR A 53 22.24 21.70 -20.01
C THR A 53 22.88 21.45 -18.65
N LEU A 54 22.06 21.28 -17.60
CA LEU A 54 22.55 21.04 -16.24
C LEU A 54 23.26 19.69 -16.11
N GLN A 55 22.73 18.64 -16.75
CA GLN A 55 23.38 17.32 -16.79
C GLN A 55 24.74 17.37 -17.49
N THR A 56 24.80 18.02 -18.66
CA THR A 56 26.04 18.18 -19.44
C THR A 56 27.12 18.92 -18.64
N LEU A 57 26.75 20.00 -17.95
CA LEU A 57 27.68 20.74 -17.10
C LEU A 57 28.11 19.94 -15.87
N SER A 58 27.19 19.15 -15.27
CA SER A 58 27.50 18.30 -14.12
C SER A 58 28.52 17.21 -14.46
N ALA A 59 28.52 16.70 -15.70
CA ALA A 59 29.55 15.79 -16.20
C ALA A 59 30.93 16.46 -16.39
N HIS A 60 30.99 17.80 -16.43
CA HIS A 60 32.22 18.58 -16.64
C HIS A 60 32.43 19.62 -15.51
N PRO A 61 32.65 19.18 -14.25
CA PRO A 61 32.62 20.05 -13.08
C PRO A 61 33.69 21.17 -13.09
N LEU A 62 34.78 20.98 -13.82
CA LEU A 62 35.81 22.01 -13.99
C LEU A 62 35.30 23.22 -14.79
N LEU A 63 34.40 23.00 -15.75
CA LEU A 63 33.80 24.07 -16.57
C LEU A 63 32.74 24.86 -15.81
N ILE A 64 32.12 24.25 -14.79
CA ILE A 64 31.13 24.93 -13.92
C ILE A 64 31.75 26.16 -13.26
N LYS A 65 33.06 26.16 -12.96
CA LYS A 65 33.77 27.30 -12.34
C LYS A 65 34.05 28.46 -13.31
N SER A 66 33.85 28.27 -14.60
CA SER A 66 34.10 29.30 -15.62
C SER A 66 33.25 30.56 -15.38
N LYS A 67 33.69 31.67 -15.98
CA LYS A 67 32.93 32.93 -15.96
C LYS A 67 31.58 32.79 -16.67
N ALA A 68 31.51 31.96 -17.72
CA ALA A 68 30.29 31.71 -18.48
C ALA A 68 29.17 31.09 -17.64
N CYS A 69 29.50 30.28 -16.62
CA CYS A 69 28.50 29.65 -15.75
C CYS A 69 28.19 30.48 -14.49
N LYS A 70 28.70 31.71 -14.34
CA LYS A 70 28.52 32.49 -13.10
C LYS A 70 27.05 32.68 -12.74
N ASP A 71 26.26 33.19 -13.68
CA ASP A 71 24.86 33.52 -13.41
C ASP A 71 24.01 32.26 -13.30
N LEU A 72 24.36 31.21 -14.05
CA LEU A 72 23.77 29.88 -13.89
C LEU A 72 24.00 29.31 -12.48
N ARG A 73 25.20 29.43 -11.91
CA ARG A 73 25.46 28.98 -10.53
C ARG A 73 24.59 29.72 -9.51
N THR A 74 24.43 31.03 -9.66
CA THR A 74 23.55 31.83 -8.79
C THR A 74 22.10 31.37 -8.95
N ALA A 75 21.61 31.24 -10.18
CA ALA A 75 20.25 30.80 -10.46
C ALA A 75 19.96 29.38 -9.91
N VAL A 76 20.90 28.44 -10.08
CA VAL A 76 20.78 27.08 -9.53
C VAL A 76 20.81 27.09 -8.00
N TYR A 77 21.61 27.96 -7.38
CA TYR A 77 21.62 28.10 -5.92
C TYR A 77 20.29 28.65 -5.41
N ASP A 78 19.77 29.72 -6.00
CA ASP A 78 18.51 30.34 -5.59
C ASP A 78 17.33 29.37 -5.84
N PHE A 79 17.32 28.67 -6.97
CA PHE A 79 16.36 27.59 -7.25
C PHE A 79 16.42 26.51 -6.17
N ARG A 80 17.63 26.04 -5.84
CA ARG A 80 17.85 25.03 -4.80
C ARG A 80 17.32 25.49 -3.43
N GLN A 81 17.52 26.75 -3.06
CA GLN A 81 17.01 27.33 -1.82
C GLN A 81 15.48 27.47 -1.81
N ALA A 82 14.87 27.68 -2.98
CA ALA A 82 13.42 27.74 -3.14
C ALA A 82 12.75 26.35 -3.16
N CYS A 83 13.49 25.27 -3.39
CA CYS A 83 12.94 23.91 -3.37
C CYS A 83 12.42 23.54 -1.98
N THR A 84 11.12 23.28 -1.89
CA THR A 84 10.43 22.84 -0.66
C THR A 84 10.39 21.31 -0.50
N THR A 85 11.09 20.58 -1.37
CA THR A 85 11.19 19.12 -1.40
C THR A 85 12.63 18.66 -1.19
N GLY A 86 12.82 17.34 -1.01
CA GLY A 86 14.15 16.75 -0.95
C GLY A 86 14.90 16.98 0.36
N LEU A 87 16.23 16.84 0.32
CA LEU A 87 17.12 17.03 1.46
C LEU A 87 17.12 18.47 1.97
N ASN A 88 16.94 19.47 1.10
CA ASN A 88 16.99 20.88 1.52
C ASN A 88 15.85 21.22 2.48
N SER A 89 14.64 20.67 2.29
CA SER A 89 13.52 20.90 3.20
C SER A 89 13.59 20.04 4.48
N ALA A 90 14.45 19.02 4.50
CA ALA A 90 14.64 18.13 5.63
C ALA A 90 15.85 18.51 6.50
N ASP A 91 16.58 19.58 6.20
CA ASP A 91 17.75 19.97 7.00
C ASP A 91 17.34 20.36 8.44
N GLY A 92 18.08 19.87 9.44
CA GLY A 92 17.76 20.03 10.85
C GLY A 92 16.52 19.26 11.36
N SER A 93 15.89 18.43 10.54
CA SER A 93 14.72 17.61 10.91
C SER A 93 15.10 16.23 11.48
N ASN A 94 14.11 15.44 11.89
CA ASN A 94 14.33 14.07 12.40
C ASN A 94 14.79 13.11 11.28
N LEU A 95 15.30 11.92 11.67
CA LEU A 95 15.83 10.95 10.71
C LEU A 95 14.80 10.53 9.66
N THR A 96 13.53 10.35 10.03
CA THR A 96 12.46 10.00 9.08
C THR A 96 12.31 11.05 7.97
N ALA A 97 12.31 12.34 8.32
CA ALA A 97 12.21 13.40 7.33
C ALA A 97 13.47 13.51 6.46
N ARG A 98 14.66 13.37 7.05
CA ARG A 98 15.95 13.35 6.31
C ARG A 98 16.04 12.18 5.32
N ILE A 99 15.65 10.97 5.73
CA ILE A 99 15.58 9.80 4.84
C ILE A 99 14.58 10.05 3.71
N SER A 100 13.39 10.59 4.03
CA SER A 100 12.39 10.94 3.00
C SER A 100 12.95 11.92 1.98
N GLY A 101 13.69 12.94 2.43
CA GLY A 101 14.39 13.89 1.57
C GLY A 101 15.45 13.23 0.69
N ALA A 102 16.28 12.37 1.27
CA ALA A 102 17.30 11.62 0.53
C ALA A 102 16.70 10.73 -0.56
N LEU A 103 15.62 10.00 -0.25
CA LEU A 103 14.92 9.16 -1.22
C LEU A 103 14.27 9.99 -2.33
N THR A 104 13.67 11.13 -1.99
CA THR A 104 13.06 12.06 -2.98
C THR A 104 14.10 12.58 -3.97
N ASP A 105 15.31 12.87 -3.50
CA ASP A 105 16.41 13.37 -4.34
C ASP A 105 17.26 12.26 -4.99
N ALA A 106 16.82 11.00 -4.90
CA ALA A 106 17.56 9.81 -5.36
C ALA A 106 19.01 9.76 -4.81
N LYS A 107 19.23 10.24 -3.58
CA LYS A 107 20.51 10.18 -2.86
C LYS A 107 20.59 8.91 -2.01
N TYR A 108 20.66 7.77 -2.68
CA TYR A 108 20.57 6.45 -2.04
C TYR A 108 21.69 6.17 -1.03
N THR A 109 22.93 6.59 -1.30
CA THR A 109 24.02 6.45 -0.32
C THR A 109 23.75 7.21 0.98
N GLU A 110 23.22 8.44 0.89
CA GLU A 110 22.85 9.22 2.07
C GLU A 110 21.68 8.55 2.80
N ALA A 111 20.68 8.05 2.07
CA ALA A 111 19.58 7.29 2.65
C ALA A 111 20.07 6.06 3.43
N LEU A 112 21.02 5.30 2.88
CA LEU A 112 21.63 4.13 3.54
C LEU A 112 22.36 4.50 4.84
N ILE A 113 23.13 5.60 4.85
CA ILE A 113 23.80 6.10 6.05
C ILE A 113 22.77 6.46 7.13
N LEU A 114 21.72 7.18 6.75
CA LEU A 114 20.66 7.59 7.67
C LEU A 114 19.82 6.41 8.18
N LEU A 115 19.57 5.40 7.34
CA LEU A 115 18.89 4.16 7.72
C LEU A 115 19.74 3.33 8.70
N ALA A 116 21.06 3.27 8.48
CA ALA A 116 21.98 2.63 9.42
C ALA A 116 21.98 3.36 10.77
N GLU A 117 21.99 4.69 10.76
CA GLU A 117 21.85 5.50 11.97
C GLU A 117 20.51 5.24 12.69
N MET A 118 19.39 5.23 11.96
CA MET A 118 18.06 4.92 12.49
C MET A 118 18.02 3.54 13.15
N LYS A 119 18.63 2.53 12.50
CA LYS A 119 18.76 1.17 13.03
C LYS A 119 19.57 1.13 14.33
N ILE A 120 20.72 1.81 14.38
CA ILE A 120 21.59 1.88 15.57
C ILE A 120 20.84 2.54 16.73
N ARG A 121 20.08 3.60 16.46
CA ARG A 121 19.28 4.32 17.44
C ARG A 121 18.00 3.59 17.85
N LYS A 122 17.64 2.51 17.15
CA LYS A 122 16.37 1.77 17.31
C LYS A 122 15.15 2.68 17.15
N GLU A 123 15.26 3.65 16.24
CA GLU A 123 14.15 4.51 15.85
C GLU A 123 13.35 3.82 14.74
N THR A 124 12.05 4.07 14.69
CA THR A 124 11.15 3.53 13.66
C THR A 124 10.43 4.69 12.96
N PRO A 125 10.30 4.67 11.63
CA PRO A 125 9.52 5.68 10.92
C PRO A 125 8.02 5.58 11.25
N THR A 126 7.24 6.60 10.90
CA THR A 126 5.78 6.45 10.89
C THR A 126 5.36 5.50 9.76
N LEU A 127 4.23 4.80 9.91
CA LEU A 127 3.71 3.91 8.86
C LEU A 127 3.54 4.64 7.53
N GLY A 128 2.99 5.86 7.57
CA GLY A 128 2.82 6.68 6.38
C GLY A 128 4.14 7.04 5.69
N ALA A 129 5.23 7.24 6.43
CA ALA A 129 6.55 7.45 5.84
C ALA A 129 7.08 6.17 5.18
N LEU A 130 6.97 5.02 5.87
CA LEU A 130 7.36 3.72 5.34
C LEU A 130 6.62 3.39 4.03
N CYS A 131 5.29 3.54 3.99
CA CYS A 131 4.50 3.34 2.76
C CYS A 131 4.99 4.25 1.62
N ARG A 132 5.33 5.51 1.91
CA ARG A 132 5.86 6.43 0.90
C ARG A 132 7.25 6.02 0.43
N TRP A 133 8.15 5.63 1.32
CA TRP A 133 9.52 5.22 0.95
C TRP A 133 9.51 4.04 -0.02
N VAL A 134 8.75 2.98 0.30
CA VAL A 134 8.61 1.81 -0.57
C VAL A 134 8.06 2.22 -1.93
N ARG A 135 7.00 3.04 -1.96
CA ARG A 135 6.41 3.53 -3.21
C ARG A 135 7.35 4.43 -4.01
N THR A 136 8.16 5.26 -3.36
CA THR A 136 9.14 6.15 -4.01
C THR A 136 10.27 5.37 -4.66
N LEU A 137 10.72 4.28 -4.04
CA LEU A 137 11.73 3.41 -4.65
C LEU A 137 11.20 2.67 -5.88
N ASP A 138 9.89 2.39 -5.92
CA ASP A 138 9.19 1.75 -7.05
C ASP A 138 9.91 0.49 -7.57
N VAL A 139 10.47 -0.30 -6.66
CA VAL A 139 11.27 -1.49 -7.00
C VAL A 139 10.38 -2.49 -7.72
N VAL A 140 10.82 -2.95 -8.89
CA VAL A 140 10.14 -3.99 -9.66
C VAL A 140 10.70 -5.34 -9.25
N SER A 141 9.84 -6.21 -8.72
CA SER A 141 10.25 -7.54 -8.26
C SER A 141 10.65 -8.46 -9.43
N GLY A 142 10.07 -8.21 -10.60
CA GLY A 142 10.25 -9.03 -11.81
C GLY A 142 9.53 -10.38 -11.75
N LEU A 143 8.84 -10.71 -10.65
CA LEU A 143 8.20 -12.02 -10.46
C LEU A 143 7.04 -12.25 -11.44
N SER A 144 6.33 -11.19 -11.82
CA SER A 144 5.27 -11.23 -12.84
C SER A 144 5.79 -11.67 -14.23
N ILE A 145 7.07 -11.44 -14.53
CA ILE A 145 7.71 -11.81 -15.81
C ILE A 145 8.15 -13.29 -15.82
N HIS A 146 8.50 -13.87 -14.66
CA HIS A 146 8.95 -15.26 -14.55
C HIS A 146 7.88 -16.28 -14.95
N VAL A 147 6.60 -15.89 -14.93
CA VAL A 147 5.49 -16.77 -15.33
C VAL A 147 5.29 -16.78 -16.87
N GLN A 148 5.90 -15.83 -17.59
CA GLN A 148 5.87 -15.73 -19.05
C GLN A 148 7.06 -16.40 -19.75
N VAL A 149 8.19 -16.66 -19.06
CA VAL A 149 9.40 -17.22 -19.68
C VAL A 149 9.99 -18.34 -18.79
N PRO A 150 10.21 -19.56 -19.30
CA PRO A 150 10.74 -20.69 -18.52
C PRO A 150 12.24 -20.58 -18.17
N SER A 151 12.89 -19.45 -18.44
CA SER A 151 14.28 -19.19 -18.05
C SER A 151 14.31 -18.50 -16.69
N HIS A 152 15.02 -19.08 -15.74
CA HIS A 152 15.32 -18.56 -14.39
C HIS A 152 16.18 -17.27 -14.38
N GLU A 153 16.14 -16.46 -15.44
CA GLU A 153 16.82 -15.16 -15.48
C GLU A 153 15.79 -14.04 -15.32
N VAL A 154 15.87 -13.36 -14.17
CA VAL A 154 15.18 -12.11 -13.88
C VAL A 154 15.55 -11.09 -14.97
N VAL A 155 14.70 -10.92 -15.98
CA VAL A 155 14.80 -9.81 -16.94
C VAL A 155 14.46 -8.56 -16.15
N GLY A 156 15.50 -7.83 -15.72
CA GLY A 156 15.38 -6.72 -14.76
C GLY A 156 16.66 -6.42 -13.99
N LYS A 157 17.73 -7.22 -14.16
CA LYS A 157 19.08 -6.87 -13.71
C LYS A 157 19.63 -5.67 -14.50
N ASN A 158 19.18 -4.47 -14.15
CA ASN A 158 19.93 -3.25 -14.41
C ASN A 158 20.55 -2.80 -13.08
N ALA A 159 21.73 -2.18 -13.14
CA ALA A 159 22.49 -1.79 -11.95
C ALA A 159 21.69 -0.85 -11.01
N GLN A 160 20.73 -0.10 -11.59
CA GLN A 160 19.83 0.77 -10.86
C GLN A 160 18.86 -0.01 -9.96
N ASN A 161 18.29 -1.12 -10.45
CA ASN A 161 17.38 -1.95 -9.66
C ASN A 161 18.12 -2.63 -8.49
N ASP A 162 19.38 -3.04 -8.69
CA ASP A 162 20.21 -3.62 -7.62
C ASP A 162 20.48 -2.59 -6.50
N GLU A 163 20.77 -1.33 -6.86
CA GLU A 163 20.93 -0.23 -5.88
C GLU A 163 19.63 0.01 -5.10
N LEU A 164 18.49 0.07 -5.80
CA LEU A 164 17.18 0.27 -5.18
C LEU A 164 16.80 -0.89 -4.26
N VAL A 165 17.09 -2.14 -4.64
CA VAL A 165 16.91 -3.31 -3.77
C VAL A 165 17.78 -3.21 -2.51
N GLY A 166 19.01 -2.72 -2.62
CA GLY A 166 19.88 -2.49 -1.45
C GLY A 166 19.30 -1.46 -0.47
N VAL A 167 18.70 -0.38 -0.99
CA VAL A 167 18.00 0.61 -0.15
C VAL A 167 16.73 0.00 0.47
N LEU A 168 15.97 -0.77 -0.30
CA LEU A 168 14.77 -1.45 0.18
C LEU A 168 15.09 -2.45 1.28
N ASP A 169 16.13 -3.28 1.09
CA ASP A 169 16.64 -4.22 2.11
C ASP A 169 16.98 -3.48 3.41
N SER A 170 17.67 -2.34 3.31
CA SER A 170 18.02 -1.51 4.47
C SER A 170 16.78 -0.93 5.16
N ILE A 171 15.77 -0.48 4.42
CA ILE A 171 14.48 -0.04 4.99
C ILE A 171 13.82 -1.19 5.76
N LEU A 172 13.71 -2.38 5.14
CA LEU A 172 13.06 -3.54 5.76
C LEU A 172 13.80 -4.02 7.01
N ARG A 173 15.13 -3.93 7.05
CA ARG A 173 15.93 -4.25 8.25
C ARG A 173 15.75 -3.27 9.41
N VAL A 174 15.27 -2.05 9.14
CA VAL A 174 14.91 -1.08 10.17
C VAL A 174 13.52 -1.36 10.73
N THR A 175 12.57 -1.75 9.88
CA THR A 175 11.15 -1.78 10.24
C THR A 175 10.59 -3.19 10.46
N GLY A 176 11.27 -4.23 10.00
CA GLY A 176 10.72 -5.57 9.90
C GLY A 176 11.65 -6.66 10.43
N PRO A 177 11.14 -7.91 10.44
CA PRO A 177 11.97 -9.07 10.74
C PRO A 177 13.01 -9.31 9.64
N THR A 178 14.03 -10.10 9.96
CA THR A 178 14.96 -10.68 8.99
C THR A 178 14.77 -12.19 9.02
N ASP A 179 14.84 -12.82 7.86
CA ASP A 179 14.86 -14.27 7.75
C ASP A 179 16.15 -14.81 8.35
N SER A 180 16.05 -15.80 9.23
CA SER A 180 17.19 -16.41 9.94
C SER A 180 17.64 -17.73 9.33
N THR A 181 17.01 -18.18 8.25
CA THR A 181 17.36 -19.39 7.52
C THR A 181 18.51 -19.14 6.51
N ALA A 182 18.95 -20.19 5.82
CA ALA A 182 19.94 -20.10 4.75
C ALA A 182 19.36 -19.63 3.40
N HIS A 183 18.06 -19.33 3.31
CA HIS A 183 17.42 -18.89 2.07
C HIS A 183 18.05 -17.61 1.52
N GLY A 184 18.34 -17.58 0.22
CA GLY A 184 18.95 -16.46 -0.48
C GLY A 184 20.45 -16.27 -0.26
N THR A 185 21.12 -17.18 0.46
CA THR A 185 22.58 -17.10 0.67
C THR A 185 23.40 -17.47 -0.57
N ASP A 186 22.78 -18.17 -1.52
CA ASP A 186 23.34 -18.66 -2.78
C ASP A 186 23.41 -17.60 -3.88
N ILE A 187 22.59 -16.54 -3.81
CA ILE A 187 22.61 -15.45 -4.79
C ILE A 187 23.48 -14.29 -4.34
N ALA A 188 24.06 -13.54 -5.28
CA ALA A 188 24.97 -12.43 -4.99
C ALA A 188 24.27 -11.22 -4.35
N SER A 189 23.17 -10.78 -4.96
CA SER A 189 22.34 -9.63 -4.59
C SER A 189 20.97 -9.76 -5.26
N GLY A 190 19.98 -8.97 -4.81
CA GLY A 190 18.67 -8.89 -5.47
C GLY A 190 17.57 -9.65 -4.73
N ILE A 191 16.55 -10.08 -5.47
CA ILE A 191 15.41 -10.83 -4.93
C ILE A 191 15.64 -12.33 -5.13
N SER A 192 15.57 -13.10 -4.04
CA SER A 192 15.66 -14.57 -4.04
C SER A 192 14.27 -15.18 -3.89
N LEU A 193 13.73 -15.74 -4.98
CA LEU A 193 12.44 -16.41 -4.98
C LEU A 193 12.52 -17.76 -4.25
N GLN A 194 11.66 -17.94 -3.25
CA GLN A 194 11.52 -19.19 -2.51
C GLN A 194 10.36 -20.04 -3.03
N ASP A 195 10.30 -21.30 -2.59
CA ASP A 195 9.20 -22.20 -2.92
C ASP A 195 7.84 -21.62 -2.49
N THR A 196 6.86 -21.77 -3.37
CA THR A 196 5.48 -21.32 -3.09
C THR A 196 4.88 -22.10 -1.93
N TRP A 197 4.38 -21.40 -0.93
CA TRP A 197 3.59 -21.98 0.15
C TRP A 197 2.18 -22.32 -0.37
N ASP A 198 2.00 -23.59 -0.78
CA ASP A 198 0.75 -24.12 -1.32
C ASP A 198 0.11 -25.13 -0.35
N LEU A 199 -1.06 -24.78 0.18
CA LEU A 199 -1.86 -25.61 1.09
C LEU A 199 -3.09 -26.24 0.42
N ARG A 200 -3.23 -26.14 -0.91
CA ARG A 200 -4.40 -26.65 -1.65
C ARG A 200 -4.51 -28.17 -1.59
N GLY A 201 -3.36 -28.86 -1.64
CA GLY A 201 -3.29 -30.32 -1.82
C GLY A 201 -3.63 -30.76 -3.25
N THR A 202 -3.42 -32.05 -3.57
CA THR A 202 -3.41 -32.55 -4.96
C THR A 202 -4.78 -32.97 -5.53
N ASN A 203 -5.87 -32.95 -4.76
CA ASN A 203 -7.05 -33.78 -5.07
C ASN A 203 -8.38 -33.03 -5.29
N LYS A 204 -8.43 -31.70 -5.28
CA LYS A 204 -9.68 -30.95 -5.52
C LYS A 204 -9.60 -30.09 -6.79
N PRO A 205 -10.45 -30.33 -7.80
CA PRO A 205 -10.47 -29.49 -8.99
C PRO A 205 -10.85 -28.05 -8.64
N THR A 206 -10.28 -27.11 -9.38
CA THR A 206 -10.69 -25.70 -9.38
C THR A 206 -12.14 -25.54 -9.84
N ARG A 207 -12.84 -24.50 -9.35
CA ARG A 207 -14.10 -24.08 -9.97
C ARG A 207 -13.83 -23.18 -11.17
N PRO A 208 -14.52 -23.36 -12.30
CA PRO A 208 -14.30 -22.55 -13.49
C PRO A 208 -15.01 -21.18 -13.38
N ILE A 209 -14.67 -20.36 -12.38
CA ILE A 209 -15.36 -19.10 -12.08
C ILE A 209 -15.30 -18.15 -13.28
N ARG A 210 -14.11 -17.93 -13.86
CA ARG A 210 -13.97 -17.08 -15.05
C ARG A 210 -14.91 -17.47 -16.18
N ARG A 211 -14.98 -18.76 -16.53
CA ARG A 211 -15.89 -19.28 -17.57
C ARG A 211 -17.36 -19.01 -17.20
N SER A 212 -17.73 -19.22 -15.93
CA SER A 212 -19.09 -18.99 -15.46
C SER A 212 -19.53 -17.52 -15.50
N VAL A 213 -18.58 -16.59 -15.41
CA VAL A 213 -18.83 -15.16 -15.63
C VAL A 213 -19.00 -14.86 -17.13
N GLU A 214 -18.15 -15.42 -17.98
CA GLU A 214 -18.21 -15.24 -19.45
C GLU A 214 -19.52 -15.77 -20.06
N ASP A 215 -19.94 -16.98 -19.67
CA ASP A 215 -21.17 -17.61 -20.15
C ASP A 215 -22.42 -17.22 -19.36
N LYS A 216 -22.27 -16.31 -18.37
CA LYS A 216 -23.32 -15.80 -17.48
C LYS A 216 -23.99 -16.88 -16.62
N SER A 217 -23.46 -18.09 -16.54
CA SER A 217 -24.02 -19.16 -15.71
C SER A 217 -23.88 -18.89 -14.21
N ILE A 218 -22.91 -18.08 -13.79
CA ILE A 218 -22.72 -17.68 -12.40
C ILE A 218 -23.95 -16.95 -11.81
N PHE A 219 -24.72 -16.27 -12.66
CA PHE A 219 -25.91 -15.51 -12.24
C PHE A 219 -27.17 -16.38 -12.08
N LYS A 220 -27.14 -17.66 -12.48
CA LYS A 220 -28.33 -18.54 -12.44
C LYS A 220 -28.88 -18.73 -11.03
N THR A 221 -28.03 -18.63 -10.02
CA THR A 221 -28.40 -18.77 -8.60
C THR A 221 -28.65 -17.42 -7.92
N CYS A 222 -28.45 -16.29 -8.63
CA CYS A 222 -28.71 -14.97 -8.08
C CYS A 222 -30.21 -14.69 -8.03
N SER A 223 -30.63 -13.98 -6.98
CA SER A 223 -32.00 -13.47 -6.93
C SER A 223 -32.23 -12.45 -8.06
N PRO A 224 -33.40 -12.44 -8.74
CA PRO A 224 -33.68 -11.47 -9.81
C PRO A 224 -33.60 -10.00 -9.36
N ASP A 225 -33.81 -9.73 -8.08
CA ASP A 225 -33.76 -8.41 -7.46
C ASP A 225 -32.39 -8.08 -6.84
N LEU A 226 -31.36 -8.93 -7.00
CA LEU A 226 -30.06 -8.77 -6.35
C LEU A 226 -29.48 -7.36 -6.49
N LYS A 227 -29.56 -6.77 -7.69
CA LYS A 227 -29.09 -5.41 -7.95
C LYS A 227 -29.79 -4.35 -7.08
N ASN A 228 -31.08 -4.52 -6.82
CA ASN A 228 -31.89 -3.59 -6.02
C ASN A 228 -31.59 -3.71 -4.52
N ARG A 229 -30.88 -4.76 -4.09
CA ARG A 229 -30.42 -4.94 -2.71
C ARG A 229 -29.13 -4.20 -2.40
N PHE A 230 -28.54 -3.53 -3.40
CA PHE A 230 -27.42 -2.62 -3.24
C PHE A 230 -27.85 -1.20 -3.58
N ARG A 231 -27.32 -0.23 -2.83
CA ARG A 231 -27.52 1.20 -3.09
C ARG A 231 -26.18 1.92 -3.03
N ILE A 232 -26.05 3.00 -3.79
CA ILE A 232 -24.87 3.87 -3.73
C ILE A 232 -25.01 4.77 -2.50
N ILE A 233 -23.98 4.81 -1.66
CA ILE A 233 -23.92 5.67 -0.47
C ILE A 233 -22.89 6.79 -0.60
N GLU A 234 -21.92 6.64 -1.50
CA GLU A 234 -20.91 7.66 -1.79
C GLU A 234 -20.40 7.50 -3.22
N THR A 235 -20.17 8.61 -3.92
CA THR A 235 -19.46 8.64 -5.20
C THR A 235 -18.35 9.69 -5.10
N THR A 236 -17.10 9.26 -5.26
CA THR A 236 -15.96 10.17 -5.44
C THR A 236 -15.65 10.28 -6.94
N PRO A 237 -15.82 11.46 -7.56
CA PRO A 237 -15.43 11.69 -8.95
C PRO A 237 -13.96 11.32 -9.20
N GLY A 238 -13.64 10.80 -10.39
CA GLY A 238 -12.29 10.33 -10.73
C GLY A 238 -11.20 11.38 -10.47
N LEU A 239 -11.43 12.62 -10.88
CA LEU A 239 -10.51 13.76 -10.67
C LEU A 239 -10.29 14.11 -9.19
N GLN A 240 -11.22 13.74 -8.31
CA GLN A 240 -11.16 14.01 -6.87
C GLN A 240 -10.62 12.83 -6.06
N ARG A 241 -10.41 11.67 -6.70
CA ARG A 241 -9.71 10.55 -6.07
C ARG A 241 -8.27 10.95 -5.74
N LYS A 242 -7.66 10.25 -4.79
CA LYS A 242 -6.27 10.47 -4.37
C LYS A 242 -5.49 9.15 -4.51
N PRO A 243 -4.66 9.00 -5.55
CA PRO A 243 -4.42 9.94 -6.66
C PRO A 243 -5.64 10.06 -7.61
N PRO A 244 -5.69 11.12 -8.44
CA PRO A 244 -6.72 11.27 -9.47
C PRO A 244 -6.75 10.06 -10.42
N ASN A 245 -7.94 9.76 -10.93
CA ASN A 245 -8.22 8.56 -11.72
C ASN A 245 -9.15 8.86 -12.88
N LEU A 246 -9.07 8.07 -13.94
CA LEU A 246 -9.99 8.18 -15.07
C LEU A 246 -11.43 7.77 -14.72
N HIS A 247 -11.60 6.94 -13.67
CA HIS A 247 -12.89 6.42 -13.27
C HIS A 247 -13.27 6.83 -11.84
N PRO A 248 -14.58 7.05 -11.56
CA PRO A 248 -15.04 7.35 -10.21
C PRO A 248 -14.82 6.17 -9.26
N ALA A 249 -14.78 6.46 -7.96
CA ALA A 249 -14.92 5.45 -6.92
C ALA A 249 -16.35 5.50 -6.40
N ILE A 250 -17.10 4.43 -6.63
CA ILE A 250 -18.49 4.31 -6.16
C ILE A 250 -18.53 3.32 -5.01
N LEU A 251 -19.05 3.76 -3.87
CA LEU A 251 -19.22 2.94 -2.69
C LEU A 251 -20.67 2.50 -2.57
N TYR A 252 -20.87 1.19 -2.54
CA TYR A 252 -22.18 0.57 -2.41
C TYR A 252 -22.40 0.05 -0.99
N ALA A 253 -23.63 0.09 -0.52
CA ALA A 253 -24.07 -0.60 0.69
C ALA A 253 -25.11 -1.66 0.32
N SER A 254 -25.02 -2.84 0.93
CA SER A 254 -26.05 -3.87 0.80
C SER A 254 -27.14 -3.72 1.85
N GLN A 255 -28.31 -4.29 1.57
CA GLN A 255 -29.28 -4.69 2.59
C GLN A 255 -28.81 -5.97 3.28
N ASP A 256 -29.27 -6.21 4.51
CA ASP A 256 -28.97 -7.45 5.24
C ASP A 256 -29.26 -8.67 4.37
N ASP A 257 -28.29 -9.60 4.36
CA ASP A 257 -28.37 -10.86 3.62
C ASP A 257 -28.52 -10.69 2.09
N ALA A 258 -28.05 -9.58 1.51
CA ALA A 258 -27.98 -9.41 0.05
C ALA A 258 -27.15 -10.52 -0.62
N VAL A 259 -26.06 -10.90 0.03
CA VAL A 259 -25.31 -12.12 -0.25
C VAL A 259 -25.38 -13.00 0.99
N LEU A 260 -25.94 -14.20 0.84
CA LEU A 260 -26.17 -15.10 1.96
C LEU A 260 -24.90 -15.87 2.33
N LEU A 261 -24.49 -15.75 3.60
CA LEU A 261 -23.55 -16.69 4.22
C LEU A 261 -24.34 -17.75 4.98
N GLY A 262 -24.12 -19.02 4.61
CA GLY A 262 -24.77 -20.17 5.22
C GLY A 262 -24.10 -20.63 6.51
N LYS A 263 -24.22 -21.91 6.83
CA LYS A 263 -23.41 -22.53 7.88
C LYS A 263 -21.96 -22.62 7.37
N GLY A 264 -21.02 -22.05 8.11
CA GLY A 264 -19.61 -22.01 7.70
C GLY A 264 -19.00 -23.41 7.54
N PRO A 265 -18.00 -23.56 6.64
CA PRO A 265 -17.24 -24.79 6.53
C PRO A 265 -16.44 -25.05 7.81
N LYS A 266 -15.81 -26.23 7.90
CA LYS A 266 -14.83 -26.49 8.96
C LYS A 266 -13.53 -25.74 8.64
N THR A 267 -13.38 -24.57 9.26
CA THR A 267 -12.23 -23.69 9.08
C THR A 267 -11.01 -24.19 9.85
N GLU A 268 -9.83 -24.06 9.24
CA GLU A 268 -8.53 -24.41 9.85
C GLU A 268 -7.52 -23.30 9.60
N CYS A 269 -6.63 -23.03 10.56
CA CYS A 269 -5.67 -21.93 10.49
C CYS A 269 -4.23 -22.45 10.48
N PHE A 270 -3.47 -22.02 9.49
CA PHE A 270 -2.07 -22.38 9.28
C PHE A 270 -1.21 -21.14 9.44
N LYS A 271 -0.10 -21.25 10.17
CA LYS A 271 0.91 -20.19 10.25
C LYS A 271 1.97 -20.45 9.19
N HIS A 272 2.40 -19.40 8.49
CA HIS A 272 3.52 -19.54 7.56
C HIS A 272 4.79 -19.89 8.36
N PRO A 273 5.62 -20.86 7.91
CA PRO A 273 6.77 -21.34 8.69
C PRO A 273 7.86 -20.28 8.87
N ILE A 274 8.08 -19.44 7.84
CA ILE A 274 9.14 -18.42 7.85
C ILE A 274 8.60 -16.99 8.05
N VAL A 275 7.67 -16.55 7.19
CA VAL A 275 7.06 -15.22 7.24
C VAL A 275 6.35 -14.96 8.58
N PRO A 276 6.84 -14.03 9.42
CA PRO A 276 6.30 -13.83 10.75
C PRO A 276 4.88 -13.28 10.75
N ASN A 277 4.04 -13.84 11.65
CA ASN A 277 2.65 -13.43 11.87
C ASN A 277 1.72 -13.53 10.64
N LEU A 278 2.19 -14.12 9.53
CA LEU A 278 1.34 -14.48 8.40
C LEU A 278 0.58 -15.78 8.72
N ARG A 279 -0.73 -15.74 8.51
CA ARG A 279 -1.62 -16.89 8.66
C ARG A 279 -2.47 -17.07 7.41
N LEU A 280 -2.74 -18.32 7.06
CA LEU A 280 -3.76 -18.70 6.09
C LEU A 280 -4.87 -19.45 6.82
N ILE A 281 -6.06 -18.87 6.83
CA ILE A 281 -7.27 -19.45 7.40
C ILE A 281 -8.04 -20.09 6.23
N LYS A 282 -8.02 -21.42 6.14
CA LYS A 282 -8.65 -22.17 5.07
C LYS A 282 -10.12 -22.42 5.33
N ASP A 283 -10.90 -22.53 4.26
CA ASP A 283 -12.31 -22.90 4.29
C ASP A 283 -13.14 -21.96 5.19
N VAL A 284 -12.95 -20.64 5.04
CA VAL A 284 -13.74 -19.60 5.71
C VAL A 284 -15.06 -19.38 4.97
N LEU A 285 -15.00 -19.31 3.64
CA LEU A 285 -16.15 -19.24 2.76
C LEU A 285 -16.29 -20.55 1.99
N SER A 286 -17.53 -20.99 1.77
CA SER A 286 -17.77 -22.08 0.84
C SER A 286 -17.52 -21.62 -0.61
N PRO A 287 -17.28 -22.55 -1.52
CA PRO A 287 -17.16 -22.20 -2.93
C PRO A 287 -18.43 -21.54 -3.52
N GLU A 288 -19.62 -21.89 -3.05
CA GLU A 288 -20.89 -21.24 -3.42
C GLU A 288 -20.95 -19.80 -2.92
N GLU A 289 -20.54 -19.54 -1.67
CA GLU A 289 -20.50 -18.20 -1.09
C GLU A 289 -19.54 -17.31 -1.87
N CYS A 290 -18.36 -17.82 -2.24
CA CYS A 290 -17.43 -17.09 -3.09
C CYS A 290 -18.03 -16.77 -4.47
N SER A 291 -18.68 -17.75 -5.12
CA SER A 291 -19.36 -17.51 -6.40
C SER A 291 -20.48 -16.47 -6.28
N ALA A 292 -21.24 -16.48 -5.19
CA ALA A 292 -22.31 -15.51 -4.94
C ALA A 292 -21.78 -14.09 -4.74
N ILE A 293 -20.65 -13.93 -4.02
CA ILE A 293 -19.99 -12.64 -3.86
C ILE A 293 -19.49 -12.12 -5.22
N ILE A 294 -18.85 -12.98 -6.03
CA ILE A 294 -18.37 -12.60 -7.36
C ILE A 294 -19.55 -12.20 -8.25
N ALA A 295 -20.64 -12.98 -8.24
CA ALA A 295 -21.82 -12.67 -9.02
C ALA A 295 -22.48 -11.34 -8.59
N ALA A 296 -22.47 -11.02 -7.30
CA ALA A 296 -22.94 -9.71 -6.81
C ALA A 296 -22.05 -8.57 -7.36
N GLY A 297 -20.72 -8.70 -7.29
CA GLY A 297 -19.80 -7.71 -7.85
C GLY A 297 -19.97 -7.52 -9.36
N GLU A 298 -20.10 -8.61 -10.11
CA GLU A 298 -20.34 -8.55 -11.57
C GLU A 298 -21.74 -8.00 -11.92
N THR A 299 -22.73 -8.13 -11.02
CA THR A 299 -24.09 -7.55 -11.19
C THR A 299 -24.08 -6.02 -11.00
N ILE A 300 -23.26 -5.54 -10.04
CA ILE A 300 -23.09 -4.12 -9.76
C ILE A 300 -22.16 -3.44 -10.76
N GLU A 301 -21.28 -4.22 -11.40
CA GLU A 301 -20.22 -3.82 -12.35
C GLU A 301 -18.92 -3.40 -11.67
N PHE A 302 -17.83 -4.07 -12.05
CA PHE A 302 -16.48 -3.74 -11.58
C PHE A 302 -15.91 -2.57 -12.40
N ILE A 303 -15.56 -1.47 -11.73
CA ILE A 303 -15.05 -0.25 -12.36
C ILE A 303 -13.52 -0.30 -12.45
N PRO A 304 -12.90 -0.03 -13.62
CA PRO A 304 -11.44 -0.03 -13.75
C PRO A 304 -10.76 0.97 -12.81
N ASP A 305 -9.59 0.59 -12.30
CA ASP A 305 -8.69 1.46 -11.57
C ASP A 305 -7.55 1.92 -12.48
N ALA A 306 -7.66 3.12 -13.01
CA ALA A 306 -6.72 3.69 -13.97
C ALA A 306 -6.27 5.08 -13.48
N PRO A 307 -5.28 5.15 -12.58
CA PRO A 307 -4.76 6.43 -12.10
C PRO A 307 -4.28 7.30 -13.26
N MET A 308 -4.61 8.59 -13.20
CA MET A 308 -4.17 9.54 -14.21
C MET A 308 -2.66 9.72 -14.12
N ARG A 309 -1.98 9.63 -15.26
CA ARG A 309 -0.55 9.88 -15.41
C ARG A 309 -0.30 11.19 -16.16
N PRO A 310 0.91 11.78 -16.05
CA PRO A 310 1.30 12.91 -16.88
C PRO A 310 1.09 12.65 -18.38
N GLN A 311 0.91 13.72 -19.14
CA GLN A 311 0.55 13.66 -20.55
C GLN A 311 1.65 12.95 -21.35
N GLY A 312 1.33 11.83 -22.01
CA GLY A 312 2.26 11.04 -22.82
C GLY A 312 2.66 9.68 -22.25
N GLU A 313 2.27 9.35 -21.01
CA GLU A 313 2.46 8.01 -20.44
C GLU A 313 1.25 7.10 -20.66
N ASP A 314 1.50 5.83 -20.95
CA ASP A 314 0.46 4.81 -21.05
C ASP A 314 -0.26 4.61 -19.72
N THR A 315 -1.58 4.72 -19.73
CA THR A 315 -2.41 4.45 -18.55
C THR A 315 -2.69 2.95 -18.45
N SER A 316 -2.15 2.31 -17.41
CA SER A 316 -2.43 0.90 -17.12
C SER A 316 -3.60 0.74 -16.14
N VAL A 317 -4.48 -0.23 -16.40
CA VAL A 317 -5.52 -0.64 -15.45
C VAL A 317 -4.88 -1.53 -14.39
N LEU A 318 -4.86 -1.06 -13.14
CA LEU A 318 -4.23 -1.77 -12.02
C LEU A 318 -5.11 -2.90 -11.48
N ALA A 319 -6.42 -2.69 -11.49
CA ALA A 319 -7.45 -3.63 -11.06
C ALA A 319 -8.81 -3.18 -11.60
N HIS A 320 -9.85 -3.98 -11.39
CA HIS A 320 -11.22 -3.47 -11.39
C HIS A 320 -11.81 -3.60 -10.00
N ASN A 321 -12.58 -2.60 -9.58
CA ASN A 321 -13.01 -2.41 -8.21
C ASN A 321 -14.53 -2.50 -8.08
N PHE A 322 -14.97 -3.17 -7.02
CA PHE A 322 -16.30 -3.03 -6.44
C PHE A 322 -16.10 -2.72 -4.95
N TYR A 323 -16.41 -1.48 -4.55
CA TYR A 323 -16.32 -1.05 -3.16
C TYR A 323 -17.66 -1.26 -2.46
N TRP A 324 -17.64 -2.01 -1.37
CA TRP A 324 -18.83 -2.50 -0.72
C TRP A 324 -18.74 -2.31 0.79
N ILE A 325 -19.64 -1.53 1.39
CA ILE A 325 -19.92 -1.62 2.82
C ILE A 325 -20.86 -2.79 3.04
N VAL A 326 -20.33 -3.88 3.60
CA VAL A 326 -21.13 -5.08 3.87
C VAL A 326 -22.20 -4.80 4.91
N ASP A 327 -23.34 -5.46 4.74
CA ASP A 327 -24.42 -5.46 5.71
C ASP A 327 -24.03 -6.17 7.01
N GLN A 328 -24.78 -5.90 8.07
CA GLN A 328 -24.41 -6.35 9.42
C GLN A 328 -24.54 -7.88 9.53
N ALA A 329 -25.57 -8.45 8.90
CA ALA A 329 -25.79 -9.89 8.89
C ALA A 329 -24.63 -10.65 8.21
N PHE A 330 -24.15 -10.17 7.05
CA PHE A 330 -22.97 -10.73 6.39
C PHE A 330 -21.71 -10.59 7.27
N HIS A 331 -21.47 -9.38 7.80
CA HIS A 331 -20.32 -9.08 8.64
C HIS A 331 -20.22 -10.02 9.85
N ASP A 332 -21.30 -10.13 10.64
CA ASP A 332 -21.29 -10.87 11.90
C ASP A 332 -21.07 -12.36 11.68
N LYS A 333 -21.71 -12.93 10.64
CA LYS A 333 -21.52 -14.34 10.26
C LYS A 333 -20.07 -14.62 9.84
N LEU A 334 -19.46 -13.73 9.06
CA LEU A 334 -18.05 -13.89 8.67
C LEU A 334 -17.12 -13.74 9.86
N TRP A 335 -17.35 -12.73 10.70
CA TRP A 335 -16.55 -12.48 11.90
C TRP A 335 -16.61 -13.66 12.87
N ASP A 336 -17.79 -14.23 13.10
CA ASP A 336 -17.97 -15.40 13.97
C ASP A 336 -17.17 -16.61 13.49
N ARG A 337 -16.99 -16.78 12.18
CA ARG A 337 -16.16 -17.86 11.61
C ARG A 337 -14.67 -17.66 11.86
N VAL A 338 -14.20 -16.41 11.96
CA VAL A 338 -12.76 -16.09 11.91
C VAL A 338 -12.18 -15.51 13.20
N LYS A 339 -13.01 -15.00 14.12
CA LYS A 339 -12.57 -14.32 15.35
C LYS A 339 -11.62 -15.15 16.21
N GLY A 340 -11.77 -16.48 16.22
CA GLY A 340 -10.90 -17.39 16.96
C GLY A 340 -9.51 -17.62 16.34
N PHE A 341 -9.31 -17.17 15.10
CA PHE A 341 -8.05 -17.39 14.36
C PHE A 341 -7.20 -16.13 14.21
N VAL A 342 -7.77 -14.96 14.52
CA VAL A 342 -7.03 -13.69 14.58
C VAL A 342 -6.46 -13.48 15.99
N PRO A 343 -5.34 -12.75 16.14
CA PRO A 343 -4.81 -12.41 17.46
C PRO A 343 -5.84 -11.67 18.32
N GLU A 344 -6.13 -12.16 19.53
CA GLU A 344 -7.07 -11.50 20.44
C GLU A 344 -6.56 -10.14 20.94
N SER A 345 -5.24 -10.03 21.10
CA SER A 345 -4.57 -8.78 21.43
C SER A 345 -3.18 -8.69 20.81
N VAL A 346 -2.78 -7.47 20.45
CA VAL A 346 -1.43 -7.14 20.00
C VAL A 346 -0.93 -5.94 20.79
N ALA A 347 0.16 -6.12 21.54
CA ALA A 347 0.74 -5.08 22.39
C ALA A 347 -0.29 -4.37 23.30
N GLY A 348 -1.22 -5.14 23.88
CA GLY A 348 -2.27 -4.61 24.77
C GLY A 348 -3.47 -3.99 24.05
N LYS A 349 -3.45 -3.87 22.71
CA LYS A 349 -4.60 -3.44 21.89
C LYS A 349 -5.51 -4.64 21.66
N LYS A 350 -6.80 -4.56 21.97
CA LYS A 350 -7.74 -5.69 21.82
C LYS A 350 -8.39 -5.69 20.44
N VAL A 351 -8.64 -6.87 19.89
CA VAL A 351 -9.36 -7.05 18.63
C VAL A 351 -10.85 -6.70 18.79
N ARG A 352 -11.45 -6.11 17.77
CA ARG A 352 -12.84 -5.64 17.78
C ARG A 352 -13.70 -6.22 16.67
N GLY A 353 -13.12 -6.50 15.51
CA GLY A 353 -13.85 -7.03 14.37
C GLY A 353 -13.04 -7.00 13.09
N ILE A 354 -13.75 -7.12 11.97
CA ILE A 354 -13.22 -6.85 10.64
C ILE A 354 -13.91 -5.61 10.07
N ASN A 355 -13.19 -4.85 9.28
CA ASN A 355 -13.75 -3.64 8.70
C ASN A 355 -14.87 -3.96 7.71
N ARG A 356 -15.99 -3.24 7.83
CA ARG A 356 -17.14 -3.44 6.94
C ARG A 356 -16.89 -2.94 5.52
N ARG A 357 -15.86 -2.13 5.27
CA ARG A 357 -15.47 -1.65 3.95
C ARG A 357 -14.66 -2.71 3.20
N PHE A 358 -15.36 -3.48 2.38
CA PHE A 358 -14.79 -4.49 1.52
C PHE A 358 -14.37 -3.86 0.19
N ARG A 359 -13.10 -4.07 -0.17
CA ARG A 359 -12.56 -3.71 -1.48
C ARG A 359 -12.46 -4.99 -2.30
N VAL A 360 -13.45 -5.23 -3.15
CA VAL A 360 -13.47 -6.41 -4.02
C VAL A 360 -12.73 -6.07 -5.30
N TYR A 361 -11.68 -6.84 -5.60
CA TYR A 361 -10.81 -6.64 -6.74
C TYR A 361 -10.96 -7.76 -7.75
N ARG A 362 -10.93 -7.39 -9.04
CA ARG A 362 -10.72 -8.31 -10.17
C ARG A 362 -9.43 -7.93 -10.89
N TYR A 363 -8.44 -8.82 -10.82
CA TYR A 363 -7.20 -8.72 -11.57
C TYR A 363 -7.28 -9.60 -12.81
N VAL A 364 -6.88 -9.05 -13.95
CA VAL A 364 -6.83 -9.71 -15.26
C VAL A 364 -5.39 -9.72 -15.77
N PRO A 365 -5.04 -10.45 -16.84
CA PRO A 365 -3.66 -10.49 -17.32
C PRO A 365 -3.09 -9.10 -17.59
N GLY A 366 -1.86 -8.86 -17.11
CA GLY A 366 -1.18 -7.56 -17.16
C GLY A 366 -1.46 -6.62 -15.98
N ALA A 367 -2.41 -6.96 -15.12
CA ALA A 367 -2.61 -6.27 -13.84
C ALA A 367 -1.64 -6.82 -12.79
N GLU A 368 -0.72 -5.97 -12.33
CA GLU A 368 0.20 -6.24 -11.23
C GLU A 368 -0.05 -5.25 -10.10
N TYR A 369 -0.08 -5.75 -8.86
CA TYR A 369 -0.11 -4.89 -7.69
C TYR A 369 1.27 -4.91 -7.05
N ARG A 370 2.08 -3.89 -7.36
CA ARG A 370 3.50 -3.79 -6.99
C ARG A 370 3.74 -3.88 -5.49
N MET A 371 5.00 -4.11 -5.12
CA MET A 371 5.45 -4.13 -3.73
C MET A 371 5.01 -2.89 -2.95
N HIS A 372 4.32 -3.10 -1.83
CA HIS A 372 3.80 -2.03 -0.99
C HIS A 372 3.64 -2.49 0.46
N ILE A 373 3.42 -1.50 1.32
CA ILE A 373 3.02 -1.67 2.71
C ILE A 373 1.60 -1.15 2.84
N ASP A 374 0.74 -1.96 3.44
CA ASP A 374 -0.66 -1.60 3.65
C ASP A 374 -0.81 -0.49 4.72
N GLY A 375 -1.66 0.49 4.42
CA GLY A 375 -1.96 1.57 5.35
C GLY A 375 -2.99 1.16 6.41
N ALA A 376 -2.89 1.74 7.61
CA ALA A 376 -3.91 1.60 8.64
C ALA A 376 -5.22 2.31 8.24
N TRP A 377 -6.35 1.74 8.64
CA TRP A 377 -7.69 2.22 8.32
C TRP A 377 -8.59 2.15 9.57
N PRO A 378 -9.38 3.20 9.88
CA PRO A 378 -10.33 3.12 10.99
C PRO A 378 -11.58 2.30 10.60
N PRO A 379 -12.38 1.84 11.57
CA PRO A 379 -13.63 1.16 11.27
C PRO A 379 -14.52 1.99 10.37
N SER A 380 -15.06 1.39 9.33
CA SER A 380 -15.94 2.08 8.40
C SER A 380 -17.38 1.62 8.60
N GLY A 381 -18.32 2.55 8.44
CA GLY A 381 -19.72 2.29 8.73
C GLY A 381 -20.67 3.12 7.87
N ILE A 382 -21.95 3.08 8.25
CA ILE A 382 -23.01 3.88 7.66
C ILE A 382 -23.71 4.58 8.82
N ASP A 383 -23.93 5.88 8.66
CA ASP A 383 -24.70 6.65 9.61
C ASP A 383 -26.16 6.18 9.61
N PRO A 384 -26.70 5.73 10.74
CA PRO A 384 -28.04 5.14 10.78
C PRO A 384 -29.17 6.17 10.57
N VAL A 385 -28.86 7.47 10.64
CA VAL A 385 -29.84 8.56 10.49
C VAL A 385 -29.80 9.14 9.08
N THR A 386 -28.60 9.39 8.56
CA THR A 386 -28.40 10.06 7.27
C THR A 386 -28.17 9.10 6.12
N ASP A 387 -27.96 7.81 6.40
CA ASP A 387 -27.56 6.76 5.44
C ASP A 387 -26.24 7.07 4.71
N ALA A 388 -25.45 8.03 5.23
CA ALA A 388 -24.20 8.46 4.65
C ALA A 388 -23.04 7.54 5.08
N TYR A 389 -22.02 7.44 4.23
CA TYR A 389 -20.78 6.76 4.58
C TYR A 389 -20.08 7.42 5.77
N GLN A 390 -19.69 6.62 6.77
CA GLN A 390 -18.84 7.04 7.87
C GLN A 390 -17.45 6.45 7.70
N TYR A 391 -16.46 7.32 7.46
CA TYR A 391 -15.06 6.91 7.30
C TYR A 391 -14.48 6.28 8.57
N ASP A 392 -14.71 6.92 9.73
CA ASP A 392 -14.34 6.43 11.06
C ASP A 392 -15.61 6.29 11.92
N ALA A 393 -16.08 5.06 12.03
CA ALA A 393 -17.22 4.63 12.83
C ALA A 393 -16.80 4.11 14.21
N SER A 394 -15.58 4.44 14.67
CA SER A 394 -15.15 4.12 16.02
C SER A 394 -16.09 4.75 17.06
N PRO A 395 -16.37 4.06 18.18
CA PRO A 395 -17.02 4.71 19.31
C PRO A 395 -16.22 5.94 19.78
N ALA A 396 -16.92 7.02 20.15
CA ALA A 396 -16.31 8.31 20.48
C ALA A 396 -15.20 8.24 21.56
N ASN A 397 -15.31 7.30 22.49
CA ASN A 397 -14.37 7.10 23.60
C ASN A 397 -13.54 5.81 23.48
N ALA A 398 -13.57 5.15 22.32
CA ALA A 398 -12.83 3.92 22.08
C ALA A 398 -12.38 3.89 20.61
N ARG A 399 -11.38 4.71 20.29
CA ARG A 399 -10.86 4.82 18.93
C ARG A 399 -10.24 3.50 18.50
N GLN A 400 -10.47 3.12 17.26
CA GLN A 400 -9.97 1.88 16.68
C GLN A 400 -9.18 2.14 15.39
N SER A 401 -8.30 1.21 15.06
CA SER A 401 -7.55 1.22 13.81
C SER A 401 -7.18 -0.20 13.42
N SER A 402 -7.04 -0.46 12.11
CA SER A 402 -6.63 -1.77 11.65
C SER A 402 -5.15 -2.05 11.91
N LEU A 403 -4.85 -3.28 12.34
CA LEU A 403 -3.48 -3.75 12.53
C LEU A 403 -3.06 -4.86 11.57
N PHE A 404 -4.04 -5.56 10.97
CA PHE A 404 -3.81 -6.66 10.04
C PHE A 404 -4.67 -6.51 8.80
N THR A 405 -4.10 -6.93 7.68
CA THR A 405 -4.82 -7.06 6.42
C THR A 405 -5.56 -8.37 6.49
N PHE A 406 -6.80 -8.36 6.01
CA PHE A 406 -7.66 -9.53 5.90
C PHE A 406 -8.00 -9.73 4.43
N LEU A 407 -7.22 -10.58 3.75
CA LEU A 407 -7.28 -10.78 2.31
C LEU A 407 -7.99 -12.10 1.99
N ILE A 408 -9.20 -12.02 1.45
CA ILE A 408 -10.05 -13.17 1.11
C ILE A 408 -9.83 -13.55 -0.35
N TYR A 409 -9.51 -14.81 -0.61
CA TYR A 409 -9.40 -15.35 -1.97
C TYR A 409 -10.75 -15.90 -2.43
N LEU A 410 -11.33 -15.34 -3.48
CA LEU A 410 -12.67 -15.74 -3.96
C LEU A 410 -12.62 -16.78 -5.08
N ASN A 411 -11.46 -17.01 -5.69
CA ASN A 411 -11.27 -18.03 -6.71
C ASN A 411 -9.78 -18.46 -6.76
N ASP A 412 -9.47 -19.51 -7.52
CA ASP A 412 -8.11 -20.06 -7.60
C ASP A 412 -7.79 -20.77 -8.93
N GLU A 413 -8.56 -20.52 -9.99
CA GLU A 413 -8.40 -21.07 -11.34
C GLU A 413 -7.60 -20.16 -12.29
N PHE A 414 -6.47 -19.65 -11.81
CA PHE A 414 -5.59 -18.76 -12.58
C PHE A 414 -4.11 -19.13 -12.42
N LYS A 415 -3.29 -18.64 -13.35
CA LYS A 415 -1.82 -18.77 -13.33
C LYS A 415 -1.18 -17.44 -12.89
N GLY A 416 -0.16 -17.52 -12.03
CA GLY A 416 0.37 -16.38 -11.30
C GLY A 416 -0.59 -15.97 -10.18
N GLY A 417 -0.64 -14.68 -9.86
CA GLY A 417 -1.61 -14.16 -8.89
C GLY A 417 -1.29 -14.49 -7.44
N GLU A 418 -0.10 -14.98 -7.12
CA GLU A 418 0.33 -15.21 -5.74
C GLU A 418 0.28 -13.92 -4.90
N THR A 419 0.07 -14.06 -3.59
CA THR A 419 0.38 -12.97 -2.65
C THR A 419 1.79 -13.23 -2.14
N THR A 420 2.75 -12.42 -2.58
CA THR A 420 4.17 -12.67 -2.32
C THR A 420 4.67 -11.71 -1.27
N PHE A 421 5.32 -12.24 -0.22
CA PHE A 421 5.86 -11.48 0.89
C PHE A 421 7.38 -11.38 0.79
N PHE A 422 7.94 -10.24 1.19
CA PHE A 422 9.35 -9.94 1.03
C PHE A 422 10.00 -9.67 2.39
N ILE A 423 11.06 -10.41 2.71
CA ILE A 423 11.80 -10.27 3.97
C ILE A 423 13.30 -10.30 3.68
N PRO A 424 14.11 -9.42 4.30
CA PRO A 424 15.57 -9.49 4.21
C PRO A 424 16.12 -10.89 4.51
N SER A 425 17.04 -11.38 3.68
CA SER A 425 17.84 -12.57 3.97
C SER A 425 18.85 -12.27 5.09
N VAL A 426 19.49 -13.31 5.64
CA VAL A 426 20.70 -13.15 6.47
C VAL A 426 21.82 -12.42 5.73
N LYS A 427 21.84 -12.50 4.39
CA LYS A 427 22.78 -11.79 3.53
C LYS A 427 22.26 -10.39 3.20
N GLU A 428 23.03 -9.35 3.52
CA GLU A 428 22.70 -7.96 3.16
C GLU A 428 22.66 -7.77 1.64
N GLY A 429 21.73 -6.93 1.18
CA GLY A 429 21.47 -6.72 -0.25
C GLY A 429 20.68 -7.86 -0.93
N VAL A 430 20.20 -8.84 -0.16
CA VAL A 430 19.31 -9.90 -0.64
C VAL A 430 17.98 -9.88 0.12
N ILE A 431 16.88 -9.88 -0.63
CA ILE A 431 15.51 -9.97 -0.11
C ILE A 431 14.90 -11.31 -0.56
N ASN A 432 14.43 -12.13 0.37
CA ASN A 432 13.72 -13.36 0.07
C ASN A 432 12.25 -13.07 -0.25
N ALA A 433 11.77 -13.60 -1.37
CA ALA A 433 10.37 -13.54 -1.79
C ALA A 433 9.67 -14.86 -1.49
N TYR A 434 8.58 -14.80 -0.72
CA TYR A 434 7.79 -15.93 -0.24
C TYR A 434 6.38 -15.92 -0.84
N PRO A 435 6.14 -16.64 -1.94
CA PRO A 435 4.83 -16.66 -2.58
C PRO A 435 3.83 -17.50 -1.79
N VAL A 436 2.61 -17.00 -1.62
CA VAL A 436 1.48 -17.76 -1.06
C VAL A 436 0.46 -18.04 -2.15
N LYS A 437 0.14 -19.32 -2.33
CA LYS A 437 -0.86 -19.73 -3.32
C LYS A 437 -2.27 -19.32 -2.85
N PRO A 438 -3.03 -18.55 -3.65
CA PRO A 438 -4.44 -18.29 -3.38
C PRO A 438 -5.24 -19.59 -3.43
N ILE A 439 -6.11 -19.78 -2.43
CA ILE A 439 -7.01 -20.92 -2.34
C ILE A 439 -8.42 -20.38 -2.12
N MET A 440 -9.34 -20.72 -3.01
CA MET A 440 -10.72 -20.24 -2.96
C MET A 440 -11.35 -20.47 -1.59
N GLY A 441 -11.98 -19.43 -1.04
CA GLY A 441 -12.62 -19.43 0.26
C GLY A 441 -11.67 -19.32 1.46
N SER A 442 -10.37 -19.18 1.23
CA SER A 442 -9.37 -18.97 2.27
C SER A 442 -9.07 -17.49 2.49
N VAL A 443 -8.51 -17.16 3.65
CA VAL A 443 -8.12 -15.81 4.04
C VAL A 443 -6.66 -15.76 4.45
N ALA A 444 -5.88 -14.89 3.85
CA ALA A 444 -4.56 -14.52 4.35
C ALA A 444 -4.70 -13.35 5.35
N VAL A 445 -4.09 -13.51 6.54
CA VAL A 445 -4.06 -12.48 7.58
C VAL A 445 -2.61 -12.17 7.93
N PHE A 446 -2.21 -10.90 7.79
CA PHE A 446 -0.82 -10.46 8.01
C PHE A 446 -0.76 -9.01 8.51
N PRO A 447 0.28 -8.63 9.26
CA PRO A 447 0.35 -7.31 9.90
C PRO A 447 0.68 -6.18 8.91
N HIS A 448 0.07 -5.02 9.13
CA HIS A 448 0.44 -3.75 8.48
C HIS A 448 0.35 -2.52 9.41
N GLY A 449 -0.30 -2.63 10.57
CA GLY A 449 -0.83 -1.49 11.34
C GLY A 449 0.15 -0.45 11.85
N GLU A 450 1.35 -0.87 12.23
CA GLU A 450 2.42 0.02 12.67
C GLU A 450 3.61 -0.20 11.74
N ALA A 451 4.49 0.79 11.61
CA ALA A 451 5.67 0.63 10.78
C ALA A 451 6.53 -0.56 11.23
N GLN A 452 6.61 -0.81 12.54
CA GLN A 452 7.30 -1.99 13.06
C GLN A 452 6.48 -3.26 12.81
N GLY A 453 7.03 -4.18 12.03
CA GLY A 453 6.41 -5.47 11.72
C GLY A 453 5.39 -5.43 10.58
N ALA A 454 5.12 -4.27 9.98
CA ALA A 454 4.41 -4.20 8.71
C ALA A 454 5.23 -4.93 7.64
N ILE A 455 4.58 -5.83 6.90
CA ILE A 455 5.27 -6.69 5.95
C ILE A 455 5.11 -6.22 4.52
N LEU A 456 6.25 -6.12 3.82
CA LEU A 456 6.29 -5.81 2.40
C LEU A 456 5.70 -6.97 1.63
N HIS A 457 4.77 -6.67 0.73
CA HIS A 457 4.12 -7.68 -0.08
C HIS A 457 3.65 -7.10 -1.41
N GLU A 458 3.35 -8.00 -2.34
CA GLU A 458 2.77 -7.67 -3.65
C GLU A 458 1.66 -8.67 -4.00
N GLY A 459 0.81 -8.29 -4.94
CA GLY A 459 0.00 -9.23 -5.70
C GLY A 459 0.70 -9.50 -7.02
N THR A 460 1.43 -10.62 -7.10
CA THR A 460 2.16 -11.02 -8.31
C THR A 460 1.18 -11.10 -9.49
N GLY A 461 1.61 -10.65 -10.66
CA GLY A 461 0.74 -10.48 -11.83
C GLY A 461 -0.01 -11.76 -12.21
N VAL A 462 -1.28 -11.61 -12.59
CA VAL A 462 -2.04 -12.69 -13.23
C VAL A 462 -1.54 -12.82 -14.65
N VAL A 463 -1.30 -14.06 -15.12
CA VAL A 463 -0.86 -14.32 -16.50
C VAL A 463 -1.96 -14.98 -17.31
N GLU A 464 -2.77 -15.84 -16.69
CA GLU A 464 -3.90 -16.51 -17.33
C GLU A 464 -5.09 -16.55 -16.36
N GLY A 465 -6.30 -16.36 -16.89
CA GLY A 465 -7.53 -16.33 -16.10
C GLY A 465 -7.81 -14.95 -15.48
N ALA A 466 -8.54 -14.92 -14.36
CA ALA A 466 -8.78 -13.71 -13.58
C ALA A 466 -8.75 -14.06 -12.09
N LYS A 467 -8.19 -13.18 -11.27
CA LYS A 467 -8.13 -13.34 -9.80
C LYS A 467 -9.14 -12.40 -9.15
N TYR A 468 -10.03 -12.96 -8.35
CA TYR A 468 -10.99 -12.23 -7.52
C TYR A 468 -10.58 -12.32 -6.05
N VAL A 469 -10.44 -11.17 -5.39
CA VAL A 469 -10.10 -11.10 -3.97
C VAL A 469 -10.88 -10.00 -3.28
N ILE A 470 -11.01 -10.11 -1.96
CA ILE A 470 -11.49 -9.02 -1.11
C ILE A 470 -10.35 -8.60 -0.20
N ARG A 471 -10.08 -7.31 -0.14
CA ARG A 471 -9.26 -6.73 0.92
C ARG A 471 -10.15 -5.97 1.90
N THR A 472 -10.13 -6.42 3.15
CA THR A 472 -10.56 -5.66 4.32
C THR A 472 -9.46 -5.75 5.37
N ASP A 473 -9.72 -5.31 6.60
CA ASP A 473 -8.72 -5.20 7.65
C ASP A 473 -9.30 -5.69 8.99
N VAL A 474 -8.43 -6.13 9.91
CA VAL A 474 -8.82 -6.53 11.29
C VAL A 474 -8.59 -5.35 12.22
N GLU A 475 -9.64 -4.97 12.93
CA GLU A 475 -9.71 -3.76 13.75
C GLU A 475 -9.31 -4.04 15.19
N TYR A 476 -8.51 -3.14 15.76
CA TYR A 476 -8.08 -3.18 17.15
C TYR A 476 -8.27 -1.81 17.79
N ASP A 477 -8.32 -1.80 19.12
CA ASP A 477 -8.22 -0.54 19.88
C ASP A 477 -6.92 0.20 19.54
N VAL A 478 -6.97 1.54 19.51
CA VAL A 478 -5.76 2.36 19.39
C VAL A 478 -5.00 2.40 20.72
N ASP A 479 -5.73 2.54 21.82
CA ASP A 479 -5.17 2.59 23.16
C ASP A 479 -4.95 1.17 23.70
N SER A 480 -3.77 0.94 24.29
CA SER A 480 -3.50 -0.31 24.99
C SER A 480 -4.29 -0.37 26.29
N THR A 481 -4.97 -1.48 26.56
CA THR A 481 -5.50 -1.73 27.91
C THR A 481 -4.33 -1.97 28.85
N ALA A 482 -4.23 -1.16 29.91
CA ALA A 482 -3.19 -1.22 30.94
C ALA A 482 -3.12 -2.59 31.64
#